data_AF-A0A928Z1M1-F1
#
_entry.id   AF-A0A928Z1M1-F1
#
_cell.length_a   1.000
_cell.length_b   1.000
_cell.length_c   1.000
_cell.angle_alpha   90.00
_cell.angle_beta   90.00
_cell.angle_gamma   90.00
#
_symmetry.space_group_name_H-M   'P 1'
#
loop_
_entity.id
_entity.type
_entity.pdbx_description
1 polymer ?
#
loop_
_entity_poly.entity_id
_entity_poly.type
_entity_poly.pdbx_seq_one_letter_code
_entity_poly.pdbx_strand_id
1 'polypeptide(L)' 'LIDPARNVVIVLQLEANQYAEVGEFRDSDRIISPTFSGLQLTAEEVLRAGR' A
#
# COMPACT_ATOMS: atom_id res chain seq x y z
N LEU A 1 -1.22 -4.63 3.20
CA LEU A 1 -2.60 -5.14 3.38
C LEU A 1 -3.51 -4.42 2.40
N ILE A 2 -4.49 -5.12 1.82
CA ILE A 2 -5.44 -4.54 0.86
C ILE A 2 -6.83 -4.73 1.44
N ASP A 3 -7.60 -3.64 1.60
CA ASP A 3 -8.99 -3.65 2.03
C ASP A 3 -9.88 -3.02 0.93
N PRO A 4 -10.47 -3.85 0.04
CA PRO A 4 -11.31 -3.36 -1.03
C PRO A 4 -12.64 -2.75 -0.57
N ALA A 5 -13.17 -3.16 0.58
CA ALA A 5 -14.42 -2.63 1.11
C ALA A 5 -14.27 -1.16 1.56
N ARG A 6 -13.08 -0.82 2.07
CA ARG A 6 -12.72 0.54 2.49
C ARG A 6 -12.02 1.35 1.40
N ASN A 7 -11.70 0.73 0.25
CA ASN A 7 -10.88 1.26 -0.83
C ASN A 7 -9.48 1.71 -0.36
N VAL A 8 -8.81 0.85 0.41
CA VAL A 8 -7.54 1.16 1.08
C VAL A 8 -6.45 0.15 0.78
N VAL A 9 -5.23 0.65 0.60
CA VAL A 9 -3.99 -0.13 0.65
C VAL A 9 -3.12 0.38 1.80
N ILE A 10 -2.71 -0.52 2.70
CA ILE A 10 -1.81 -0.20 3.83
C ILE A 10 -0.44 -0.84 3.56
N VAL A 11 0.62 -0.05 3.58
CA VAL A 11 2.00 -0.55 3.49
C VAL A 11 2.55 -0.74 4.90
N LEU A 12 3.11 -1.93 5.14
CA LEU A 12 3.78 -2.27 6.39
C LEU A 12 5.26 -2.51 6.12
N GLN A 13 6.10 -2.18 7.10
CA GLN A 13 7.52 -2.49 7.10
C GLN A 13 7.82 -3.40 8.29
N LEU A 14 8.66 -4.41 8.06
CA LEU A 14 9.16 -5.26 9.13
C LEU A 14 10.32 -4.54 9.84
N GLU A 15 10.13 -4.21 11.11
CA GLU A 15 11.11 -3.57 11.98
C GLU A 15 11.20 -4.33 13.29
N ALA A 16 12.42 -4.67 13.74
CA ALA A 16 12.65 -5.38 15.01
C ALA A 16 11.72 -6.59 15.22
N ASN A 17 11.49 -7.37 14.15
CA ASN A 17 10.62 -8.56 14.13
C ASN A 17 9.11 -8.28 14.33
N GLN A 18 8.66 -7.05 14.06
CA GLN A 18 7.27 -6.61 14.11
C GLN A 18 6.91 -5.82 12.86
N TYR A 19 5.65 -5.86 12.43
CA TYR A 19 5.19 -5.04 11.31
C TYR A 19 4.70 -3.69 11.82
N ALA A 20 5.37 -2.62 11.38
CA ALA A 20 4.95 -1.24 11.61
C ALA A 20 4.24 -0.70 10.36
N GLU A 21 3.22 0.14 10.55
CA GLU A 21 2.56 0.82 9.46
C GLU A 21 3.44 1.96 8.92
N VAL A 22 3.66 1.95 7.61
CA VAL A 22 4.40 3.00 6.89
C VAL A 22 3.42 4.03 6.34
N GLY A 23 2.26 3.59 5.89
CA GLY A 23 1.22 4.49 5.40
C GLY A 23 -0.02 3.77 4.92
N GLU A 24 -1.11 4.53 4.93
CA GLU A 24 -2.41 4.20 4.36
C GLU A 24 -2.60 5.01 3.07
N PHE A 25 -2.97 4.35 1.97
CA PHE A 25 -3.11 4.94 0.64
C PHE A 25 -4.49 4.63 0.07
N ARG A 26 -5.12 5.61 -0.58
CA ARG A 26 -6.48 5.53 -1.11
C ARG A 26 -6.56 6.11 -2.51
N ASP A 27 -7.53 5.63 -3.29
CA ASP A 27 -7.84 6.19 -4.61
C ASP A 27 -6.57 6.40 -5.47
N SER A 28 -6.30 7.63 -5.91
CA SER A 28 -5.13 7.95 -6.74
C SER A 28 -3.83 8.18 -5.96
N ASP A 29 -3.80 7.94 -4.66
CA ASP A 29 -2.58 8.06 -3.85
C ASP A 29 -1.49 7.14 -4.38
N ARG A 30 -0.31 7.70 -4.58
CA ARG A 30 0.87 6.93 -4.96
C ARG A 30 1.38 6.16 -3.76
N ILE A 31 1.54 4.84 -3.92
CA ILE A 31 2.05 3.96 -2.88
C ILE A 31 3.53 4.24 -2.65
N ILE A 32 3.88 4.56 -1.40
CA ILE A 32 5.26 4.70 -0.96
C ILE A 32 5.68 3.41 -0.26
N SER A 33 6.74 2.78 -0.78
CA SER A 33 7.34 1.58 -0.20
C SER A 33 8.81 1.82 0.16
N PRO A 34 9.21 1.62 1.42
CA PRO A 34 10.61 1.73 1.84
C PRO A 34 11.52 0.74 1.09
N THR A 35 10.99 -0.44 0.76
CA THR A 35 11.72 -1.49 0.03
C THR A 35 11.79 -1.22 -1.47
N PHE A 36 10.73 -0.63 -2.05
CA PHE A 36 10.62 -0.38 -3.48
C PHE A 36 10.49 1.12 -3.77
N SER A 37 11.59 1.85 -3.65
CA SER A 37 11.61 3.31 -3.86
C SER A 37 11.20 3.76 -5.26
N GLY A 38 11.37 2.91 -6.27
CA GLY A 38 10.98 3.16 -7.66
C GLY A 38 9.52 2.81 -7.99
N LEU A 39 8.71 2.41 -7.01
CA LEU A 39 7.34 1.96 -7.25
C LEU A 39 6.50 3.10 -7.87
N GLN A 40 5.90 2.80 -9.01
CA GLN A 40 4.99 3.69 -9.74
C GLN A 40 3.64 2.98 -9.81
N LEU A 41 2.97 2.91 -8.66
CA LEU A 41 1.62 2.38 -8.53
C LEU A 41 0.79 3.26 -7.60
N THR A 42 -0.48 3.40 -7.94
CA THR A 42 -1.50 4.01 -7.09
C THR A 42 -2.30 2.95 -6.33
N ALA A 43 -2.96 3.35 -5.25
CA ALA A 43 -3.85 2.46 -4.50
C ALA A 43 -4.98 1.91 -5.39
N GLU A 44 -5.55 2.76 -6.25
CA GLU A 44 -6.59 2.38 -7.21
C GLU A 44 -6.12 1.32 -8.20
N GLU A 45 -4.93 1.45 -8.79
CA GLU A 45 -4.39 0.46 -9.71
C GLU A 45 -4.22 -0.92 -9.03
N VAL A 46 -3.74 -0.93 -7.78
CA VAL A 46 -3.64 -2.16 -6.98
C VAL A 46 -5.02 -2.79 -6.74
N LEU A 47 -6.02 -1.98 -6.39
CA LEU A 47 -7.37 -2.45 -6.09
C LEU A 47 -8.14 -2.88 -7.35
N ARG A 48 -7.83 -2.31 -8.51
CA ARG A 48 -8.40 -2.71 -9.81
C ARG A 48 -7.77 -3.98 -10.37
N ALA A 49 -6.48 -4.24 -10.10
CA ALA A 49 -5.78 -5.42 -10.61
C ALA A 49 -6.31 -6.77 -10.07
N GLY A 50 -7.04 -6.76 -8.94
CA GLY A 50 -7.65 -7.94 -8.33
C GLY A 50 -9.10 -8.21 -8.74
N ARG A 51 -9.66 -7.44 -9.69
CA ARG A 51 -10.99 -7.67 -10.28
C ARG A 51 -10.88 -8.46 -11.58
#